data_AF-A0A326GJ85-F1
#
_entry.id   AF-A0A326GJ85-F1
#
_cell.length_a   1.000
_cell.length_b   1.000
_cell.length_c   1.000
_cell.angle_alpha   90.00
_cell.angle_beta   90.00
_cell.angle_gamma   90.00
#
_symmetry.space_group_name_H-M   'P 1'
#
loop_
_entity.id
_entity.type
_entity.pdbx_description
1 polymer ?
#
loop_
_entity_poly.entity_id
_entity_poly.type
_entity_poly.pdbx_seq_one_letter_code
_entity_poly.pdbx_strand_id
1 'polypeptide(L)'
;MPSHRTPRFQLQRLTRWSDREPRRLFWPWVACVMVTNMIAAMAVGIPMFVGIARNMAAFAEAHPERATVTSGPGHYSVQIDGPVPPDLMLQPMRWFVPLVAIVAIVSVLFLAAAVVRRLHDSGRRGYWGLLPLPFLVTGMIVFGQLFSRIGTGNEPPDMAPFALMFGNNILYLASLGVLIVQLSRPSDPGPNRFGPPLA
;
A
#
# COMPACT_ATOMS: atom_id res chain seq x y z
N MET A 1 20.24 30.01 5.00
CA MET A 1 19.51 29.17 5.99
C MET A 1 19.52 27.74 5.47
N PRO A 2 20.09 26.77 6.20
CA PRO A 2 20.44 25.50 5.58
C PRO A 2 19.18 24.65 5.33
N SER A 3 19.10 24.14 4.10
CA SER A 3 17.94 23.56 3.39
C SER A 3 17.35 22.26 3.96
N HIS A 4 17.73 21.90 5.18
CA HIS A 4 17.52 20.57 5.77
C HIS A 4 16.05 20.23 6.08
N ARG A 5 15.12 21.20 6.00
CA ARG A 5 13.70 21.03 6.39
C ARG A 5 12.73 20.78 5.24
N THR A 6 13.21 20.68 4.00
CA THR A 6 12.33 20.53 2.83
C THR A 6 12.29 19.08 2.33
N PRO A 7 11.16 18.60 1.76
CA PRO A 7 11.10 17.29 1.09
C PRO A 7 12.18 17.11 0.02
N ARG A 8 12.61 18.22 -0.62
CA ARG A 8 13.72 18.26 -1.59
C ARG A 8 15.04 17.74 -1.00
N PHE A 9 15.30 17.99 0.28
CA PHE A 9 16.49 17.48 0.97
C PHE A 9 16.51 15.94 1.02
N GLN A 10 15.35 15.32 1.19
CA GLN A 10 15.23 13.87 1.22
C GLN A 10 15.39 13.26 -0.17
N LEU A 11 14.82 13.91 -1.19
CA LEU A 11 14.97 13.51 -2.59
C LEU A 11 16.43 13.44 -3.04
N GLN A 12 17.27 14.38 -2.61
CA GLN A 12 18.70 14.39 -2.92
C GLN A 12 19.50 13.27 -2.22
N ARG A 13 18.91 12.61 -1.21
CA ARG A 13 19.56 11.59 -0.39
C ARG A 13 18.86 10.23 -0.50
N LEU A 14 18.05 10.00 -1.54
CA LEU A 14 17.36 8.71 -1.74
C LEU A 14 18.31 7.53 -1.87
N THR A 15 19.54 7.74 -2.34
CA THR A 15 20.57 6.71 -2.51
C THR A 15 21.63 6.74 -1.40
N ARG A 16 21.53 7.67 -0.44
CA ARG A 16 22.48 7.78 0.67
C ARG A 16 21.98 7.00 1.88
N TRP A 17 22.49 5.80 2.04
CA TRP A 17 22.14 4.86 3.12
C TRP A 17 22.99 5.04 4.37
N SER A 18 24.18 5.63 4.23
CA SER A 18 25.00 6.09 5.36
C SER A 18 24.42 7.38 5.93
N ASP A 19 24.77 7.70 7.17
CA ASP A 19 24.35 8.86 7.97
C ASP A 19 23.18 8.61 8.93
N ARG A 20 22.96 9.61 9.80
CA ARG A 20 21.87 9.68 10.76
C ARG A 20 20.80 10.68 10.32
N GLU A 21 19.57 10.43 10.75
CA GLU A 21 18.45 11.32 10.51
C GLU A 21 17.62 11.55 11.79
N PRO A 22 17.42 12.81 12.22
CA PRO A 22 16.69 13.10 13.45
C PRO A 22 15.18 13.00 13.22
N ARG A 23 14.44 12.69 14.29
CA ARG A 23 12.97 12.53 14.27
C ARG A 23 12.22 13.69 13.61
N ARG A 24 12.71 14.92 13.84
CA ARG A 24 12.14 16.17 13.30
C ARG A 24 12.14 16.26 11.78
N LEU A 25 13.04 15.53 11.10
CA LEU A 25 13.11 15.49 9.63
C LEU A 25 12.45 14.23 9.06
N PHE A 26 12.51 13.13 9.80
CA PHE A 26 11.95 11.85 9.40
C PHE A 26 10.41 11.88 9.28
N TRP A 27 9.69 12.32 10.31
CA TRP A 27 8.22 12.26 10.33
C TRP A 27 7.53 13.14 9.29
N PRO A 28 7.96 14.39 9.03
CA PRO A 28 7.41 15.18 7.93
C PRO A 28 7.62 14.53 6.55
N TRP A 29 8.74 13.84 6.34
CA TRP A 29 8.98 13.09 5.12
C TRP A 29 8.03 11.90 4.99
N VAL A 30 7.85 11.12 6.06
CA VAL A 30 6.86 10.03 6.09
C VAL A 30 5.46 10.56 5.78
N ALA A 31 5.05 11.66 6.41
CA ALA A 31 3.76 12.29 6.14
C ALA A 31 3.62 12.72 4.67
N CYS A 32 4.68 13.30 4.09
CA CYS A 32 4.70 13.67 2.67
C CYS A 32 4.48 12.44 1.77
N VAL A 33 5.20 11.35 2.00
CA VAL A 33 5.04 10.11 1.23
C VAL A 33 3.64 9.52 1.41
N MET A 34 3.08 9.56 2.63
CA MET A 34 1.72 9.07 2.91
C MET A 34 0.65 9.89 2.20
N VAL A 35 0.77 11.22 2.19
CA VAL A 35 -0.15 12.08 1.44
C VAL A 35 -0.05 11.83 -0.07
N THR A 36 1.17 11.71 -0.60
CA THR A 36 1.39 11.35 -2.01
C THR A 36 0.78 9.99 -2.35
N ASN A 37 0.91 9.00 -1.47
CA ASN A 37 0.29 7.69 -1.62
C ASN A 37 -1.24 7.77 -1.62
N MET A 38 -1.83 8.58 -0.73
CA MET A 38 -3.27 8.74 -0.67
C MET A 38 -3.81 9.38 -1.96
N ILE A 39 -3.12 10.41 -2.47
CA ILE A 39 -3.44 11.03 -3.76
C ILE A 39 -3.31 10.02 -4.91
N ALA A 40 -2.22 9.26 -4.95
CA ALA A 40 -2.00 8.23 -5.96
C ALA A 40 -3.08 7.13 -5.90
N ALA A 41 -3.43 6.67 -4.70
CA ALA A 41 -4.48 5.68 -4.50
C ALA A 41 -5.84 6.20 -4.97
N MET A 42 -6.18 7.47 -4.72
CA MET A 42 -7.40 8.09 -5.25
C MET A 42 -7.36 8.22 -6.78
N ALA A 43 -6.24 8.68 -7.35
CA ALA A 43 -6.06 8.85 -8.78
C ALA A 43 -6.18 7.53 -9.56
N VAL A 44 -5.78 6.41 -8.93
CA VAL A 44 -5.85 5.06 -9.51
C VAL A 44 -7.17 4.36 -9.20
N GLY A 45 -7.72 4.56 -8.00
CA GLY A 45 -8.95 3.94 -7.54
C GLY A 45 -10.21 4.51 -8.22
N ILE A 46 -10.30 5.83 -8.38
CA ILE A 46 -11.49 6.47 -8.97
C ILE A 46 -11.76 5.95 -10.39
N PRO A 47 -10.79 5.92 -11.33
CA PRO A 47 -11.05 5.39 -12.67
C PRO A 47 -11.38 3.89 -12.67
N MET A 48 -10.86 3.12 -11.70
CA MET A 48 -11.19 1.70 -11.55
C MET A 48 -12.67 1.53 -11.17
N PHE A 49 -13.15 2.24 -10.15
CA PHE A 49 -14.57 2.20 -9.74
C PHE A 49 -15.49 2.71 -10.85
N VAL A 50 -15.12 3.80 -11.52
CA VAL A 50 -15.87 4.33 -12.66
C VAL A 50 -15.90 3.31 -13.81
N GLY A 51 -14.81 2.60 -14.07
CA GLY A 51 -14.74 1.55 -15.08
C GLY A 51 -15.68 0.39 -14.78
N ILE A 52 -15.69 -0.10 -13.53
CA ILE A 52 -16.63 -1.16 -13.10
C ILE A 52 -18.07 -0.70 -13.23
N ALA A 53 -18.39 0.51 -12.75
CA ALA A 53 -19.74 1.06 -12.83
C ALA A 53 -20.22 1.19 -14.29
N ARG A 54 -19.35 1.67 -15.20
CA ARG A 54 -19.65 1.75 -16.64
C ARG A 54 -19.89 0.38 -17.27
N ASN A 55 -19.04 -0.59 -16.94
CA ASN A 55 -19.18 -1.96 -17.44
C ASN A 55 -20.50 -2.60 -16.98
N MET A 56 -20.87 -2.42 -15.71
CA MET A 56 -22.13 -2.93 -15.15
C MET A 56 -23.35 -2.24 -15.75
N ALA A 57 -23.31 -0.92 -15.95
CA ALA A 57 -24.38 -0.17 -16.60
C ALA A 57 -24.60 -0.64 -18.06
N ALA A 58 -23.51 -0.77 -18.83
CA ALA A 58 -23.57 -1.27 -20.21
C ALA A 58 -24.11 -2.71 -20.29
N PHE A 59 -23.75 -3.57 -19.33
CA PHE A 59 -24.28 -4.93 -19.26
C PHE A 59 -25.79 -4.96 -18.98
N ALA A 60 -26.25 -4.10 -18.07
CA ALA A 60 -27.68 -3.98 -17.73
C ALA A 60 -28.52 -3.44 -18.90
N GLU A 61 -27.99 -2.49 -19.67
CA GLU A 61 -28.65 -2.02 -20.90
C GLU A 61 -28.73 -3.10 -21.98
N ALA A 62 -27.70 -3.95 -22.09
CA ALA A 62 -27.67 -5.03 -23.06
C ALA A 62 -28.56 -6.24 -22.67
N HIS A 63 -28.85 -6.41 -21.38
CA HIS A 63 -29.66 -7.51 -20.83
C HIS A 63 -30.77 -6.98 -19.91
N PRO A 64 -31.71 -6.18 -20.43
CA PRO A 64 -32.77 -5.57 -19.62
C PRO A 64 -33.67 -6.61 -18.93
N GLU A 65 -33.74 -7.83 -19.46
CA GLU A 65 -34.47 -8.95 -18.89
C GLU A 65 -33.83 -9.55 -17.63
N ARG A 66 -32.56 -9.21 -17.35
CA ARG A 66 -31.79 -9.69 -16.19
C ARG A 66 -31.39 -8.57 -15.24
N ALA A 67 -31.81 -7.33 -15.51
CA ALA A 67 -31.39 -6.16 -14.78
C ALA A 67 -32.59 -5.40 -14.20
N THR A 68 -32.68 -5.37 -12.87
CA THR A 68 -33.61 -4.49 -12.18
C THR A 68 -32.87 -3.20 -11.83
N VAL A 69 -33.20 -2.12 -12.53
CA VAL A 69 -32.61 -0.79 -12.28
C VAL A 69 -33.55 0.03 -11.42
N THR A 70 -33.10 0.38 -10.22
CA THR A 70 -33.84 1.27 -9.31
C THR A 70 -33.13 2.61 -9.24
N SER A 71 -33.80 3.66 -9.71
CA SER A 71 -33.32 5.04 -9.67
C SER A 71 -34.25 5.91 -8.84
N GLY A 72 -33.70 6.65 -7.86
CA GLY A 72 -34.44 7.66 -7.12
C GLY A 72 -33.58 8.88 -6.77
N PRO A 73 -34.12 9.87 -6.04
CA PRO A 73 -33.37 11.08 -5.71
C PRO A 73 -32.09 10.73 -4.95
N GLY A 74 -30.94 10.83 -5.61
CA GLY A 74 -29.61 10.58 -5.02
C GLY A 74 -29.14 9.12 -4.98
N HIS A 75 -29.87 8.15 -5.54
CA HIS A 75 -29.40 6.76 -5.62
C HIS A 75 -29.66 6.13 -6.98
N TYR A 76 -28.67 5.36 -7.44
CA TYR A 76 -28.73 4.53 -8.63
C TYR A 76 -28.21 3.15 -8.24
N SER A 77 -29.08 2.15 -8.27
CA SER A 77 -28.70 0.76 -8.00
C SER A 77 -29.12 -0.13 -9.15
N VAL A 78 -28.20 -0.97 -9.62
CA VAL A 78 -28.44 -1.98 -10.64
C VAL A 78 -28.33 -3.33 -9.96
N GLN A 79 -29.42 -4.07 -9.91
CA GLN A 79 -29.44 -5.46 -9.47
C GLN A 79 -29.45 -6.34 -10.71
N ILE A 80 -28.45 -7.23 -10.82
CA ILE A 80 -28.35 -8.20 -11.91
C ILE A 80 -28.78 -9.55 -11.37
N ASP A 81 -29.81 -10.13 -11.96
CA ASP A 81 -30.34 -11.44 -11.59
C ASP A 81 -29.57 -12.54 -12.32
N GLY A 82 -28.83 -13.35 -11.56
CA GLY A 82 -28.04 -14.47 -12.05
C GLY A 82 -26.52 -14.23 -12.06
N PRO A 83 -25.73 -15.12 -12.70
CA PRO A 83 -24.27 -15.05 -12.68
C PRO A 83 -23.77 -13.82 -13.45
N VAL A 84 -23.08 -12.93 -12.74
CA VAL A 84 -22.43 -11.75 -13.36
C VAL A 84 -21.14 -12.21 -14.03
N PRO A 85 -20.90 -11.89 -15.33
CA PRO A 85 -19.64 -12.20 -15.98
C PRO A 85 -18.47 -11.59 -15.20
N PRO A 86 -17.46 -12.38 -14.80
CA PRO A 86 -16.36 -11.89 -13.97
C PRO A 86 -15.54 -10.84 -14.70
N ASP A 87 -15.49 -10.86 -16.04
CA ASP A 87 -14.78 -9.88 -16.85
C ASP A 87 -15.22 -8.44 -16.63
N LEU A 88 -16.49 -8.20 -16.24
CA LEU A 88 -17.00 -6.86 -15.93
C LEU A 88 -16.21 -6.20 -14.78
N MET A 89 -15.81 -7.01 -13.79
CA MET A 89 -15.00 -6.60 -12.64
C MET A 89 -13.50 -6.74 -12.93
N LEU A 90 -13.10 -7.84 -13.58
CA LEU A 90 -11.69 -8.16 -13.80
C LEU A 90 -11.01 -7.19 -14.77
N GLN A 91 -11.70 -6.70 -15.80
CA GLN A 91 -11.08 -5.88 -16.84
C GLN A 91 -10.49 -4.56 -16.29
N PRO A 92 -11.21 -3.74 -15.49
CA PRO A 92 -10.60 -2.59 -14.82
C PRO A 92 -9.51 -2.98 -13.81
N MET A 93 -9.64 -4.16 -13.18
CA MET A 93 -8.66 -4.61 -12.18
C MET A 93 -7.31 -5.01 -12.80
N ARG A 94 -7.29 -5.44 -14.08
CA ARG A 94 -6.06 -5.84 -14.79
C ARG A 94 -4.99 -4.74 -14.83
N TRP A 95 -5.37 -3.47 -14.98
CA TRP A 95 -4.43 -2.35 -14.97
C TRP A 95 -4.28 -1.72 -13.58
N PHE A 96 -5.32 -1.81 -12.73
CA PHE A 96 -5.31 -1.26 -11.38
C PHE A 96 -4.28 -1.97 -10.48
N VAL A 97 -4.28 -3.30 -10.46
CA VAL A 97 -3.40 -4.10 -9.60
C VAL A 97 -1.90 -3.81 -9.84
N PRO A 98 -1.38 -3.86 -11.09
CA PRO A 98 0.04 -3.54 -11.32
C PRO A 98 0.36 -2.09 -11.00
N LEU A 99 -0.56 -1.15 -11.23
CA LEU A 99 -0.33 0.27 -10.92
C LEU A 99 -0.24 0.52 -9.42
N VAL A 100 -1.11 -0.11 -8.62
CA VAL A 100 -1.02 -0.08 -7.15
C VAL A 100 0.29 -0.71 -6.67
N ALA A 101 0.72 -1.82 -7.27
CA ALA A 101 2.00 -2.45 -6.95
C ALA A 101 3.18 -1.51 -7.23
N ILE A 102 3.17 -0.81 -8.37
CA ILE A 102 4.19 0.20 -8.72
C ILE A 102 4.21 1.33 -7.69
N VAL A 103 3.04 1.88 -7.34
CA VAL A 103 2.93 2.94 -6.32
C VAL A 103 3.54 2.46 -5.00
N ALA A 104 3.16 1.27 -4.52
CA ALA A 104 3.67 0.71 -3.28
C ALA A 104 5.20 0.54 -3.31
N ILE A 105 5.77 0.02 -4.41
CA ILE A 105 7.22 -0.12 -4.58
C ILE A 105 7.91 1.24 -4.52
N VAL A 106 7.37 2.25 -5.22
CA VAL A 106 7.92 3.61 -5.21
C VAL A 106 7.88 4.21 -3.80
N SER A 107 6.80 4.01 -3.04
CA SER A 107 6.71 4.47 -1.65
C SER A 107 7.76 3.82 -0.76
N VAL A 108 7.97 2.50 -0.91
CA VAL A 108 9.00 1.77 -0.18
C VAL A 108 10.38 2.34 -0.51
N LEU A 109 10.68 2.59 -1.79
CA LEU A 109 11.95 3.19 -2.20
C LEU A 109 12.16 4.60 -1.62
N PHE A 110 11.13 5.44 -1.59
CA PHE A 110 11.20 6.77 -0.98
C PHE A 110 11.39 6.74 0.54
N LEU A 111 10.89 5.71 1.21
CA LEU A 111 11.03 5.57 2.66
C LEU A 111 12.30 4.81 3.06
N ALA A 112 12.84 3.94 2.20
CA ALA A 112 13.88 2.98 2.58
C ALA A 112 15.14 3.66 3.13
N ALA A 113 15.72 4.62 2.40
CA ALA A 113 16.90 5.33 2.86
C ALA A 113 16.65 6.15 4.14
N ALA A 114 15.48 6.79 4.25
CA ALA A 114 15.10 7.56 5.44
C ALA A 114 14.92 6.66 6.68
N VAL A 115 14.26 5.50 6.53
CA VAL A 115 14.09 4.49 7.58
C VAL A 115 15.45 3.98 8.06
N VAL A 116 16.37 3.68 7.13
CA VAL A 116 17.72 3.21 7.49
C VAL A 116 18.49 4.28 8.27
N ARG A 117 18.54 5.53 7.78
CA ARG A 117 19.20 6.64 8.50
C ARG A 117 18.58 6.92 9.86
N ARG A 118 17.26 6.75 10.00
CA ARG A 118 16.56 6.95 11.26
C ARG A 118 16.84 5.82 12.27
N LEU A 119 16.94 4.58 11.79
CA LEU A 119 17.39 3.46 12.63
C LEU A 119 18.84 3.65 13.08
N HIS A 120 19.72 4.12 12.19
CA HIS A 120 21.11 4.46 12.52
C HIS A 120 21.21 5.55 13.60
N ASP A 121 20.31 6.53 13.56
CA ASP A 121 20.24 7.61 14.56
C ASP A 121 19.91 7.11 15.98
N SER A 122 19.26 5.96 16.10
CA SER A 122 18.96 5.28 17.39
C SER A 122 19.89 4.10 17.68
N GLY A 123 21.03 4.02 16.98
CA GLY A 123 22.06 2.99 17.17
C GLY A 123 21.67 1.61 16.65
N ARG A 124 20.55 1.49 15.94
CA ARG A 124 20.03 0.24 15.37
C ARG A 124 20.49 0.08 13.92
N ARG A 125 20.67 -1.16 13.49
CA ARG A 125 21.06 -1.48 12.12
C ARG A 125 19.85 -1.38 11.17
N GLY A 126 20.09 -0.99 9.92
CA GLY A 126 19.03 -0.78 8.92
C GLY A 126 18.15 -2.01 8.61
N TYR A 127 18.61 -3.23 8.89
CA TYR A 127 17.84 -4.45 8.62
C TYR A 127 16.53 -4.55 9.41
N TRP A 128 16.36 -3.80 10.50
CA TRP A 128 15.07 -3.72 11.19
C TRP A 128 13.97 -3.19 10.27
N GLY A 129 14.31 -2.37 9.27
CA GLY A 129 13.38 -1.89 8.25
C GLY A 129 12.92 -2.97 7.26
N LEU A 130 13.61 -4.11 7.18
CA LEU A 130 13.24 -5.22 6.30
C LEU A 130 12.19 -6.14 6.93
N LEU A 131 11.97 -6.04 8.24
CA LEU A 131 11.06 -6.91 9.00
C LEU A 131 9.63 -7.04 8.39
N PRO A 132 8.99 -5.97 7.89
CA PRO A 132 7.66 -6.08 7.27
C PRO A 132 7.66 -6.65 5.84
N LEU A 133 8.81 -6.68 5.15
CA LEU A 133 8.85 -7.02 3.72
C LEU A 133 8.47 -8.47 3.40
N PRO A 134 8.92 -9.50 4.15
CA PRO A 134 8.50 -10.88 3.89
C PRO A 134 6.98 -11.05 3.97
N PHE A 135 6.32 -10.41 4.93
CA PHE A 135 4.87 -10.49 5.10
C PHE A 135 4.13 -9.69 4.01
N LEU A 136 4.68 -8.56 3.57
CA LEU A 136 4.15 -7.82 2.43
C LEU A 136 4.22 -8.66 1.14
N VAL A 137 5.37 -9.26 0.84
CA VAL A 137 5.57 -10.11 -0.35
C VAL A 137 4.65 -11.33 -0.29
N THR A 138 4.58 -12.00 0.86
CA THR A 138 3.68 -13.15 1.07
C THR A 138 2.22 -12.74 0.86
N GLY A 139 1.82 -11.59 1.42
CA GLY A 139 0.47 -11.05 1.24
C GLY A 139 0.13 -10.80 -0.22
N MET A 140 1.04 -10.20 -1.00
CA MET A 140 0.84 -9.95 -2.43
C MET A 140 0.70 -11.23 -3.25
N ILE A 141 1.52 -12.26 -2.95
CA ILE A 141 1.47 -13.55 -3.64
C ILE A 141 0.14 -14.27 -3.32
N VAL A 142 -0.21 -14.40 -2.05
CA VAL A 142 -1.45 -15.06 -1.60
C VAL A 142 -2.69 -14.31 -2.11
N PHE A 143 -2.66 -12.98 -2.10
CA PHE A 143 -3.73 -12.16 -2.66
C PHE A 143 -3.93 -12.41 -4.16
N GLY A 144 -2.86 -12.45 -4.94
CA GLY A 144 -2.94 -12.78 -6.37
C GLY A 144 -3.52 -14.17 -6.64
N GLN A 145 -3.17 -15.16 -5.81
CA GLN A 145 -3.71 -16.53 -5.91
C GLN A 145 -5.19 -16.62 -5.49
N LEU A 146 -5.60 -15.89 -4.45
CA LEU A 146 -7.01 -15.80 -4.06
C LEU A 146 -7.83 -15.15 -5.17
N PHE A 147 -7.30 -14.06 -5.74
CA PHE A 147 -7.99 -13.31 -6.78
C PHE A 147 -8.18 -14.11 -8.08
N SER A 148 -7.21 -14.96 -8.45
CA SER A 148 -7.37 -15.84 -9.62
C SER A 148 -8.43 -16.93 -9.43
N ARG A 149 -8.72 -17.34 -8.18
CA ARG A 149 -9.73 -18.35 -7.85
C ARG A 149 -11.15 -17.79 -7.76
N ILE A 150 -11.32 -16.51 -7.44
CA ILE A 150 -12.65 -15.87 -7.36
C ILE A 150 -13.37 -15.91 -8.72
N GLY A 151 -12.64 -15.97 -9.84
CA GLY A 151 -13.21 -16.04 -11.19
C GLY A 151 -13.57 -17.43 -11.71
N THR A 152 -13.23 -18.52 -11.01
CA THR A 152 -13.39 -19.90 -11.51
C THR A 152 -14.61 -20.66 -10.96
N GLY A 153 -15.37 -20.03 -10.07
CA GLY A 153 -16.81 -20.27 -9.88
C GLY A 153 -17.34 -21.61 -9.32
N ASN A 154 -16.55 -22.67 -9.14
CA ASN A 154 -17.12 -24.01 -8.88
C ASN A 154 -16.65 -24.74 -7.61
N GLU A 155 -15.84 -24.13 -6.75
CA GLU A 155 -15.39 -24.78 -5.51
C GLU A 155 -15.82 -23.99 -4.25
N PRO A 156 -16.20 -24.66 -3.15
CA PRO A 156 -16.44 -24.00 -1.89
C PRO A 156 -15.21 -23.18 -1.48
N PRO A 157 -15.38 -21.99 -0.86
CA PRO A 157 -14.24 -21.16 -0.49
C PRO A 157 -13.33 -21.93 0.46
N ASP A 158 -12.13 -22.29 -0.02
CA ASP A 158 -11.10 -22.87 0.83
C ASP A 158 -10.70 -21.85 1.89
N MET A 159 -10.97 -22.18 3.16
CA MET A 159 -10.72 -21.30 4.29
C MET A 159 -9.24 -21.22 4.62
N ALA A 160 -8.40 -22.16 4.15
CA ALA A 160 -6.98 -22.19 4.49
C ALA A 160 -6.20 -20.99 3.92
N PRO A 161 -6.29 -20.63 2.62
CA PRO A 161 -5.67 -19.41 2.09
C PRO A 161 -6.17 -18.12 2.76
N PHE A 162 -7.46 -18.08 3.13
CA PHE A 162 -8.03 -16.96 3.86
C PHE A 162 -7.42 -16.83 5.27
N ALA A 163 -7.40 -17.92 6.04
CA ALA A 163 -6.79 -17.95 7.37
C ALA A 163 -5.29 -17.62 7.32
N LEU A 164 -4.58 -18.10 6.30
CA LEU A 164 -3.17 -17.78 6.06
C LEU A 164 -3.00 -16.28 5.77
N MET A 165 -3.83 -15.69 4.92
CA MET A 165 -3.78 -14.26 4.61
C MET A 165 -4.05 -13.42 5.86
N PHE A 166 -5.03 -13.82 6.67
CA PHE A 166 -5.36 -13.17 7.93
C PHE A 166 -4.20 -13.24 8.94
N GLY A 167 -3.63 -14.43 9.16
CA GLY A 167 -2.46 -14.61 10.02
C GLY A 167 -1.25 -13.81 9.55
N ASN A 168 -0.97 -13.84 8.23
CA ASN A 168 0.08 -13.02 7.62
C ASN A 168 -0.16 -11.52 7.84
N ASN A 169 -1.41 -11.05 7.77
CA ASN A 169 -1.75 -9.66 8.03
C ASN A 169 -1.48 -9.26 9.49
N ILE A 170 -1.82 -10.11 10.46
CA ILE A 170 -1.48 -9.87 11.88
C ILE A 170 0.03 -9.75 12.06
N LEU A 171 0.81 -10.67 11.47
CA LEU A 171 2.27 -10.64 11.54
C LEU A 171 2.86 -9.40 10.85
N TYR A 172 2.29 -9.01 9.72
CA TYR A 172 2.63 -7.76 9.04
C TYR A 172 2.40 -6.55 9.94
N LEU A 173 1.21 -6.42 10.54
CA LEU A 173 0.89 -5.31 11.45
C LEU A 173 1.79 -5.29 12.69
N ALA A 174 2.06 -6.46 13.28
CA ALA A 174 2.96 -6.60 14.42
C ALA A 174 4.39 -6.15 14.05
N SER A 175 4.89 -6.59 12.88
CA SER A 175 6.21 -6.19 12.37
C SER A 175 6.32 -4.69 12.11
N LEU A 176 5.25 -4.09 11.58
CA LEU A 176 5.17 -2.66 11.34
C LEU A 176 5.12 -1.90 12.66
N GLY A 177 4.37 -2.38 13.65
CA GLY A 177 4.33 -1.83 15.01
C GLY A 177 5.71 -1.82 15.67
N VAL A 178 6.45 -2.94 15.58
CA VAL A 178 7.84 -3.02 16.06
C VAL A 178 8.71 -1.99 15.34
N LEU A 179 8.62 -1.89 14.02
CA LEU A 179 9.39 -0.92 13.25
C LEU A 179 9.06 0.52 13.63
N ILE A 180 7.78 0.87 13.79
CA ILE A 180 7.32 2.20 14.22
C ILE A 180 7.86 2.55 15.61
N VAL A 181 7.83 1.59 16.55
CA VAL A 181 8.40 1.78 17.89
C VAL A 181 9.89 2.09 17.79
N GLN A 182 10.63 1.34 16.97
CA GLN A 182 12.07 1.55 16.76
C GLN A 182 12.34 2.95 16.16
N LEU A 183 11.56 3.35 15.15
CA LEU A 183 11.67 4.66 14.50
C LEU A 183 11.28 5.83 15.41
N SER A 184 10.50 5.57 16.47
CA SER A 184 10.03 6.57 17.44
C SER A 184 10.97 6.78 18.62
N ARG A 185 12.04 5.98 18.78
CA ARG A 185 12.95 6.09 19.93
C ARG A 185 13.72 7.42 19.97
N PRO A 186 14.25 7.88 21.11
CA PRO A 186 15.18 9.00 21.12
C PRO A 186 16.40 8.75 20.22
N SER A 187 17.02 9.84 19.73
CA SER A 187 18.32 9.78 19.07
C SER A 187 19.41 9.44 20.07
N ASP A 188 20.46 8.73 19.65
CA ASP A 188 21.62 8.49 20.52
C ASP A 188 22.31 9.83 20.85
N PRO A 189 22.50 10.18 22.13
CA PRO A 189 23.08 11.46 22.54
C PRO A 189 24.58 11.57 22.22
N GLY A 190 25.24 10.43 22.00
CA GLY A 190 26.68 10.36 21.72
C GLY A 190 27.02 9.86 20.31
N PRO A 191 28.32 9.72 20.03
CA PRO A 191 28.76 8.98 18.86
C PRO A 191 28.34 7.49 19.00
N ASN A 192 27.88 6.94 17.90
CA ASN A 192 27.50 5.54 17.69
C ASN A 192 28.17 5.08 16.40
N ARG A 193 28.08 3.79 16.09
CA ARG A 193 28.74 3.15 14.94
C ARG A 193 28.45 3.78 13.56
N PHE A 194 27.44 4.64 13.45
CA PHE A 194 26.99 5.26 12.21
C PHE A 194 27.37 6.74 12.07
N GLY A 195 28.16 7.31 13.00
CA GLY A 195 28.73 8.66 12.85
C GLY A 195 28.88 9.46 14.16
N PRO A 196 29.11 10.78 14.07
CA PRO A 196 28.99 11.68 15.21
C PRO A 196 27.50 11.97 15.53
N PRO A 197 27.19 12.52 16.73
CA PRO A 197 25.84 13.02 17.03
C PRO A 197 25.46 14.15 16.07
N LEU A 198 24.16 14.24 15.77
CA LEU A 198 23.61 15.33 14.96
C LEU A 198 23.60 16.60 15.82
N ALA A 199 24.28 17.66 15.36
CA ALA A 199 24.23 18.99 15.97
C ALA A 199 22.82 19.63 15.89
#